data_AF-A0A3C0MGN7-F1
#
_entry.id   AF-A0A3C0MGN7-F1
#
_cell.length_a   1.000
_cell.length_b   1.000
_cell.length_c   1.000
_cell.angle_alpha   90.00
_cell.angle_beta   90.00
_cell.angle_gamma   90.00
#
_symmetry.space_group_name_H-M   'P 1'
#
loop_
_entity.id
_entity.type
_entity.pdbx_description
1 polymer ?
#
loop_
_entity_poly.entity_id
_entity_poly.type
_entity_poly.pdbx_seq_one_letter_code
_entity_poly.pdbx_strand_id
1 'polypeptide(L)'
;AALFRSTAEGETGHAHGHLEFLESVGDPATGKPIGATADNLRAAIAGETHEYTDMYPGMARTARDEGFDEIADWFETLAKAEKSHAGRFQKALDTLGH
;
A
#
# COMPACT_ATOMS: atom_id res chain seq x y z
N ALA A 1 -25.88 -19.68 -13.86
CA ALA A 1 -25.87 -18.35 -13.22
C ALA A 1 -25.92 -18.41 -11.69
N ALA A 2 -26.80 -19.21 -11.07
CA ALA A 2 -26.92 -19.28 -9.60
C ALA A 2 -25.65 -19.80 -8.89
N LEU A 3 -25.01 -20.85 -9.43
CA LEU A 3 -23.77 -21.40 -8.87
C LEU A 3 -22.64 -20.35 -8.80
N PHE A 4 -22.37 -19.65 -9.90
CA PHE A 4 -21.34 -18.60 -9.93
C PHE A 4 -21.62 -17.44 -8.97
N ARG A 5 -22.89 -17.08 -8.75
CA ARG A 5 -23.25 -16.05 -7.76
C ARG A 5 -22.96 -16.51 -6.33
N SER A 6 -23.38 -17.73 -5.98
CA SER A 6 -23.09 -18.32 -4.67
C SER A 6 -21.59 -18.45 -4.41
N THR A 7 -20.81 -18.84 -5.43
CA THR A 7 -19.34 -18.86 -5.31
C THR A 7 -18.79 -17.46 -5.09
N ALA A 8 -19.21 -16.45 -5.86
CA ALA A 8 -18.75 -15.07 -5.67
C ALA A 8 -19.07 -14.49 -4.28
N GLU A 9 -20.26 -14.81 -3.74
CA GLU A 9 -20.64 -14.45 -2.37
C GLU A 9 -19.75 -15.14 -1.33
N GLY A 10 -19.44 -16.43 -1.51
CA GLY A 10 -18.51 -17.16 -0.66
C GLY A 10 -17.11 -16.54 -0.64
N GLU A 11 -16.57 -16.20 -1.81
CA GLU A 11 -15.26 -15.54 -1.92
C GLU A 11 -15.27 -14.12 -1.34
N THR A 12 -16.41 -13.41 -1.41
CA THR A 12 -16.58 -12.13 -0.70
C THR A 12 -16.48 -12.32 0.82
N GLY A 13 -17.08 -13.40 1.33
CA GLY A 13 -16.95 -13.79 2.73
C GLY A 13 -15.50 -14.08 3.14
N HIS A 14 -14.73 -14.78 2.30
CA HIS A 14 -13.30 -15.00 2.53
C HIS A 14 -12.52 -13.68 2.60
N ALA A 15 -12.76 -12.75 1.67
CA ALA A 15 -12.10 -11.45 1.66
C ALA A 15 -12.38 -10.62 2.92
N HIS A 16 -13.64 -10.57 3.36
CA HIS A 16 -14.00 -9.87 4.60
C HIS A 16 -13.40 -10.55 5.84
N GLY A 17 -13.42 -11.89 5.91
CA GLY A 17 -12.79 -12.61 7.02
C GLY A 17 -11.29 -12.37 7.12
N HIS A 18 -10.59 -12.27 5.99
CA HIS A 18 -9.18 -11.87 5.98
C HIS A 18 -8.98 -10.44 6.47
N LEU A 19 -9.83 -9.50 6.06
CA LEU A 19 -9.76 -8.12 6.52
C LEU A 19 -9.98 -8.00 8.03
N GLU A 20 -11.00 -8.68 8.58
CA GLU A 20 -11.25 -8.73 10.03
C GLU A 20 -10.04 -9.28 10.81
N PHE A 21 -9.36 -10.30 10.27
CA PHE A 21 -8.14 -10.80 10.88
C PHE A 21 -7.03 -9.74 10.89
N LEU A 22 -6.83 -9.02 9.77
CA LEU A 22 -5.87 -7.92 9.69
C LEU A 22 -6.20 -6.78 10.66
N GLU A 23 -7.47 -6.51 10.95
CA GLU A 23 -7.84 -5.53 11.99
C GLU A 23 -7.32 -5.95 13.38
N SER A 24 -7.29 -7.25 13.67
CA SER A 24 -6.81 -7.78 14.95
C SER A 24 -5.29 -7.80 15.11
N VAL A 25 -4.54 -7.92 14.00
CA VAL A 25 -3.07 -8.07 14.02
C VAL A 25 -2.31 -6.88 13.43
N GLY A 26 -3.00 -5.97 12.73
CA GLY A 26 -2.40 -4.87 11.98
C GLY A 26 -1.88 -5.28 10.60
N ASP A 27 -1.38 -4.29 9.87
CA ASP A 27 -0.71 -4.46 8.58
C ASP A 27 0.68 -5.08 8.79
N PRO A 28 0.94 -6.29 8.27
CA PRO A 28 2.24 -6.95 8.42
C PRO A 28 3.38 -6.25 7.68
N ALA A 29 3.09 -5.44 6.65
CA ALA A 29 4.12 -4.74 5.88
C ALA A 29 4.63 -3.50 6.63
N THR A 30 3.76 -2.80 7.35
CA THR A 30 4.08 -1.52 8.00
C THR A 30 4.09 -1.56 9.53
N GLY A 31 3.53 -2.63 10.12
CA GLY A 31 3.31 -2.76 11.55
C GLY A 31 2.27 -1.77 12.11
N LYS A 32 1.47 -1.14 11.25
CA LYS A 32 0.43 -0.18 11.66
C LYS A 32 -0.92 -0.87 11.86
N PRO A 33 -1.81 -0.34 12.73
CA PRO A 33 -3.18 -0.84 12.83
C PRO A 33 -3.94 -0.72 11.49
N ILE A 34 -4.93 -1.59 11.31
CA ILE A 34 -5.87 -1.62 10.18
C ILE A 34 -7.30 -1.66 10.74
N GLY A 35 -8.27 -1.12 10.00
CA GLY A 35 -9.70 -1.18 10.29
C GLY A 35 -10.38 0.16 10.08
N ALA A 36 -10.31 1.05 11.07
CA ALA A 36 -10.84 2.40 10.93
C ALA A 36 -10.17 3.13 9.76
N THR A 37 -10.92 3.98 9.05
CA THR A 37 -10.39 4.70 7.88
C THR A 37 -9.11 5.48 8.21
N ALA A 38 -9.03 6.08 9.40
CA ALA A 38 -7.84 6.79 9.84
C ALA A 38 -6.62 5.86 10.05
N ASP A 39 -6.83 4.64 10.52
CA ASP A 39 -5.78 3.62 10.67
C ASP A 39 -5.30 3.12 9.32
N ASN A 40 -6.24 2.81 8.41
CA ASN A 40 -5.92 2.40 7.03
C ASN A 40 -5.09 3.47 6.31
N LEU A 41 -5.44 4.76 6.47
CA LEU A 41 -4.67 5.86 5.89
C LEU A 41 -3.27 5.95 6.51
N ARG A 42 -3.13 5.78 7.83
CA ARG A 42 -1.81 5.78 8.48
C ARG A 42 -0.94 4.61 8.03
N ALA A 43 -1.51 3.42 7.85
CA ALA A 43 -0.82 2.26 7.29
C ALA A 43 -0.36 2.54 5.86
N ALA A 44 -1.27 3.01 4.99
CA ALA A 44 -0.94 3.37 3.62
C ALA A 44 0.17 4.45 3.54
N ILE A 45 0.06 5.54 4.31
CA ILE A 45 1.10 6.58 4.36
C ILE A 45 2.46 6.00 4.76
N ALA A 46 2.50 5.08 5.74
CA ALA A 46 3.73 4.45 6.17
C ALA A 46 4.36 3.59 5.06
N GLY A 47 3.55 2.78 4.37
CA GLY A 47 3.99 1.95 3.23
C GLY A 47 4.53 2.81 2.09
N GLU A 48 3.73 3.73 1.59
CA GLU A 48 4.10 4.65 0.51
C GLU A 48 5.37 5.45 0.86
N THR A 49 5.50 5.88 2.12
CA THR A 49 6.71 6.57 2.59
C THR A 49 7.94 5.69 2.55
N HIS A 50 7.85 4.44 3.01
CA HIS A 50 8.95 3.49 2.88
C HIS A 50 9.34 3.28 1.41
N GLU A 51 8.33 3.16 0.53
CA GLU A 51 8.56 2.96 -0.90
C GLU A 51 9.33 4.10 -1.55
N TYR A 52 8.90 5.36 -1.37
CA TYR A 52 9.57 6.50 -2.02
C TYR A 52 10.85 6.96 -1.33
N THR A 53 11.06 6.64 -0.04
CA THR A 53 12.26 7.11 0.69
C THR A 53 13.40 6.10 0.69
N ASP A 54 13.09 4.81 0.66
CA ASP A 54 14.07 3.74 0.85
C ASP A 54 14.01 2.67 -0.23
N MET A 55 12.87 1.99 -0.38
CA MET A 55 12.76 0.81 -1.26
C MET A 55 13.11 1.13 -2.72
N TYR A 56 12.36 2.03 -3.38
CA TYR A 56 12.60 2.36 -4.78
C TYR A 56 13.93 3.08 -5.01
N PRO A 57 14.37 4.04 -4.17
CA PRO A 57 15.72 4.59 -4.26
C PRO A 57 16.82 3.52 -4.12
N GLY A 58 16.63 2.52 -3.25
CA GLY A 58 17.53 1.39 -3.10
C GLY A 58 17.58 0.52 -4.35
N MET A 59 16.42 0.14 -4.87
CA MET A 59 16.30 -0.63 -6.12
C MET A 59 16.91 0.11 -7.32
N ALA A 60 16.69 1.43 -7.43
CA ALA A 60 17.30 2.25 -8.48
C ALA A 60 18.83 2.24 -8.41
N ARG A 61 19.40 2.39 -7.20
CA ARG A 61 20.86 2.30 -7.01
C ARG A 61 21.41 0.93 -7.43
N THR A 62 20.79 -0.16 -6.97
CA THR A 62 21.18 -1.52 -7.36
C THR A 62 21.09 -1.72 -8.86
N ALA A 63 20.01 -1.26 -9.51
CA ALA A 63 19.85 -1.36 -10.95
C ALA A 63 20.95 -0.58 -11.72
N ARG A 64 21.35 0.61 -11.25
CA ARG A 64 22.48 1.36 -11.82
C ARG A 64 23.79 0.60 -11.65
N ASP A 65 24.04 0.03 -10.47
CA ASP A 65 25.26 -0.73 -10.18
C ASP A 65 25.38 -2.00 -11.06
N GLU A 66 24.24 -2.60 -11.42
CA GLU A 66 24.16 -3.76 -12.32
C GLU A 66 24.13 -3.40 -13.82
N GLY A 67 24.12 -2.10 -14.17
CA GLY A 67 24.13 -1.61 -15.55
C GLY A 67 22.75 -1.56 -16.23
N PHE A 68 21.66 -1.58 -15.46
CA PHE A 68 20.28 -1.51 -15.93
C PHE A 68 19.69 -0.10 -15.81
N ASP A 69 20.21 0.84 -16.60
CA ASP A 69 19.84 2.26 -16.52
C ASP A 69 18.34 2.55 -16.72
N GLU A 70 17.69 1.89 -17.68
CA GLU A 70 16.25 2.07 -17.95
C GLU A 70 15.38 1.59 -16.77
N ILE A 71 15.81 0.51 -16.10
CA ILE A 71 15.11 -0.02 -14.91
C ILE A 71 15.31 0.92 -13.72
N ALA A 72 16.50 1.50 -13.57
CA ALA A 72 16.75 2.48 -12.53
C ALA A 72 15.86 3.72 -12.69
N ASP A 73 15.77 4.27 -13.90
CA ASP A 73 14.91 5.43 -14.21
C ASP A 73 13.42 5.13 -13.97
N TRP A 74 13.02 3.87 -14.22
CA TRP A 74 11.69 3.42 -13.90
C TRP A 74 11.43 3.41 -12.38
N PHE A 75 12.34 2.85 -11.58
CA PHE A 75 12.21 2.89 -10.11
C PHE A 75 12.20 4.31 -9.55
N GLU A 76 12.98 5.24 -10.10
CA GLU A 76 12.92 6.65 -9.71
C GLU A 76 11.58 7.31 -10.06
N THR A 77 10.95 6.87 -11.15
CA THR A 77 9.61 7.32 -11.54
C THR A 77 8.55 6.80 -10.57
N LEU A 78 8.63 5.53 -10.17
CA LEU A 78 7.76 4.94 -9.15
C LEU A 78 7.89 5.66 -7.82
N ALA A 79 9.11 5.94 -7.35
CA ALA A 79 9.34 6.72 -6.13
C ALA A 79 8.61 8.09 -6.15
N LYS A 80 8.59 8.79 -7.29
CA LYS A 80 7.85 10.05 -7.43
C LYS A 80 6.33 9.86 -7.35
N ALA A 81 5.82 8.76 -7.89
CA ALA A 81 4.40 8.41 -7.80
C ALA A 81 3.97 8.12 -6.35
N GLU A 82 4.72 7.29 -5.64
CA GLU A 82 4.38 6.92 -4.26
C GLU A 82 4.49 8.12 -3.30
N LYS A 83 5.44 9.04 -3.56
CA LYS A 83 5.47 10.33 -2.84
C LYS A 83 4.19 11.15 -3.03
N SER A 84 3.61 11.12 -4.23
CA SER A 84 2.33 11.77 -4.52
C SER A 84 1.17 11.06 -3.80
N HIS A 85 1.16 9.72 -3.78
CA HIS A 85 0.16 8.93 -3.06
C HIS A 85 0.20 9.21 -1.55
N ALA A 86 1.38 9.15 -0.92
CA ALA A 86 1.56 9.50 0.49
C ALA A 86 1.01 10.90 0.80
N GLY A 87 1.29 11.89 -0.06
CA GLY A 87 0.78 13.25 0.11
C GLY A 87 -0.75 13.35 -0.03
N ARG A 88 -1.37 12.56 -0.90
CA ARG A 88 -2.84 12.52 -1.04
C ARG A 88 -3.50 11.85 0.16
N PHE A 89 -2.94 10.75 0.65
CA PHE A 89 -3.44 10.07 1.85
C PHE A 89 -3.29 10.94 3.09
N GLN A 90 -2.17 11.66 3.23
CA GLN A 90 -2.00 12.61 4.33
C GLN A 90 -3.09 13.69 4.32
N LYS A 91 -3.37 14.31 3.16
CA LYS A 91 -4.45 15.30 3.04
C LYS A 91 -5.83 14.72 3.40
N ALA A 92 -6.10 13.47 2.99
CA ALA A 92 -7.34 12.80 3.35
C ALA A 92 -7.44 12.56 4.87
N LEU A 93 -6.35 12.13 5.50
CA LEU A 93 -6.26 11.93 6.95
C LEU A 93 -6.48 13.24 7.73
N ASP A 94 -5.86 14.32 7.28
CA ASP A 94 -6.00 15.65 7.89
C ASP A 94 -7.47 16.14 7.80
N THR A 95 -8.15 15.84 6.71
CA THR A 95 -9.56 16.23 6.49
C THR A 95 -10.53 15.39 7.32
N LEU A 96 -10.21 14.12 7.62
CA LEU A 96 -11.03 13.24 8.46
C LEU A 96 -11.14 13.68 9.92
N GLY A 97 -10.20 14.50 10.39
CA GLY A 97 -10.21 15.08 11.74
C GLY A 97 -11.06 16.34 11.89
N HIS A 98 -11.69 16.81 10.80
CA HIS A 98 -12.59 17.98 10.75
C HIS A 98 -14.04 17.54 10.54
#